data_AF-A0A293LIG9-F1
#
_entry.id   AF-A0A293LIG9-F1
#
_cell.length_a   1.000
_cell.length_b   1.000
_cell.length_c   1.000
_cell.angle_alpha   90.00
_cell.angle_beta   90.00
_cell.angle_gamma   90.00
#
_symmetry.space_group_name_H-M   'P 1'
#
loop_
_entity.id
_entity.type
_entity.pdbx_description
1 polymer ?
#
loop_
_entity_poly.entity_id
_entity_poly.type
_entity_poly.pdbx_seq_one_letter_code
_entity_poly.pdbx_strand_id
1 'polypeptide(L)'
;MPSAAAKIEKQPSLEAPDSFKSILVIFEKKTRNLEKRKCRLDHLKSELDQGKELNDDQKAAVLKYDQVVEALEFTRDLQKAITGIMQEHVRACKKAAKREAAERTSRDTQRLCVSCCRALRRVLTSRAPLRAPVPRKNSQRQTLNRRCASQSQKKAAAMFNRMSQ
;
A
#
# COMPACT_ATOMS: atom_id res chain seq x y z
N MET A 1 25.40 -24.79 13.15
CA MET A 1 25.97 -24.02 12.02
C MET A 1 25.85 -24.90 10.77
N PRO A 2 25.43 -24.40 9.59
CA PRO A 2 25.52 -23.02 9.14
C PRO A 2 24.17 -22.30 9.01
N SER A 3 24.27 -20.98 9.19
CA SER A 3 23.24 -19.97 8.97
C SER A 3 23.46 -19.39 7.58
N ALA A 4 22.46 -19.47 6.71
CA ALA A 4 22.44 -18.80 5.41
C ALA A 4 21.02 -18.76 4.87
N ALA A 5 20.34 -17.61 4.98
CA ALA A 5 19.28 -17.25 4.05
C ALA A 5 19.05 -15.73 4.05
N ALA A 6 19.36 -15.13 2.89
CA ALA A 6 18.80 -13.91 2.34
C ALA A 6 19.03 -12.59 3.11
N LYS A 7 20.25 -12.07 2.96
CA LYS A 7 20.38 -10.67 2.51
C LYS A 7 19.73 -10.59 1.12
N ILE A 8 18.54 -10.02 0.99
CA ILE A 8 18.06 -9.24 -0.16
C ILE A 8 16.91 -8.41 0.39
N GLU A 9 17.21 -7.18 0.76
CA GLU A 9 16.31 -6.10 0.38
C GLU A 9 17.16 -4.84 0.23
N LYS A 10 17.64 -4.65 -0.99
CA LYS A 10 18.09 -3.35 -1.45
C LYS A 10 16.84 -2.47 -1.49
N GLN A 11 16.60 -1.76 -0.39
CA GLN A 11 15.60 -0.71 -0.30
C GLN A 11 15.77 0.23 -1.51
N PRO A 12 14.67 0.66 -2.14
CA PRO A 12 14.74 1.57 -3.27
C PRO A 12 15.40 2.85 -2.80
N SER A 13 16.47 3.25 -3.49
CA SER A 13 17.12 4.51 -3.22
C SER A 13 16.09 5.62 -3.36
N LEU A 14 15.70 6.21 -2.22
CA LEU A 14 15.01 7.49 -2.16
C LEU A 14 16.04 8.54 -2.60
N GLU A 15 16.28 8.65 -3.90
CA GLU A 15 17.15 9.67 -4.53
C GLU A 15 16.45 11.05 -4.64
N ALA A 16 15.18 11.14 -4.24
CA ALA A 16 14.41 12.39 -4.29
C ALA A 16 14.74 13.47 -3.23
N PRO A 17 15.12 13.15 -1.97
CA PRO A 17 15.23 14.17 -0.92
C PRO A 17 16.42 15.10 -1.13
N ASP A 18 17.48 14.67 -1.81
CA ASP A 18 18.69 15.48 -1.99
C ASP A 18 18.55 16.50 -3.13
N SER A 19 17.72 16.22 -4.13
CA SER A 19 17.37 17.17 -5.18
C SER A 19 16.58 18.36 -4.62
N PHE A 20 15.60 18.13 -3.73
CA PHE A 20 14.81 19.22 -3.14
C PHE A 20 15.64 20.14 -2.23
N LYS A 21 16.58 19.60 -1.46
CA LYS A 21 17.51 20.41 -0.65
C LYS A 21 18.35 21.33 -1.53
N SER A 22 18.84 20.80 -2.65
CA SER A 22 19.65 21.57 -3.61
C SER A 22 18.86 22.73 -4.21
N ILE A 23 17.59 22.52 -4.53
CA ILE A 23 16.68 23.57 -5.01
C ILE A 23 16.53 24.66 -3.94
N LEU A 24 16.27 24.30 -2.69
CA LEU A 24 16.14 25.29 -1.60
C LEU A 24 17.39 26.15 -1.43
N VAL A 25 18.59 25.55 -1.49
CA VAL A 25 19.86 26.28 -1.43
C VAL A 25 20.00 27.28 -2.58
N ILE A 26 19.53 26.95 -3.78
CA ILE A 26 19.54 27.88 -4.92
C ILE A 26 18.61 29.07 -4.65
N PHE A 27 17.41 28.82 -4.14
CA PHE A 27 16.45 29.87 -3.79
C PHE A 27 16.96 30.79 -2.68
N GLU A 28 17.55 30.23 -1.62
CA GLU A 28 18.17 31.02 -0.54
C GLU A 28 19.27 31.94 -1.08
N LYS A 29 20.14 31.41 -1.95
CA LYS A 29 21.18 32.21 -2.61
C LYS A 29 20.58 33.30 -3.48
N LYS A 30 19.52 33.00 -4.25
CA LYS A 30 18.85 33.96 -5.14
C LYS A 30 18.16 35.07 -4.35
N THR A 31 17.42 34.73 -3.30
CA THR A 31 16.78 35.68 -2.38
C THR A 31 17.83 36.63 -1.78
N ARG A 32 18.92 36.09 -1.20
CA ARG A 32 20.02 36.90 -0.65
C ARG A 32 20.66 37.82 -1.69
N ASN A 33 20.86 37.33 -2.92
CA ASN A 33 21.45 38.13 -4.00
C ASN A 33 20.55 39.29 -4.42
N LEU A 34 19.23 39.05 -4.49
CA LEU A 34 18.25 40.09 -4.80
C LEU A 34 18.15 41.10 -3.66
N GLU A 35 18.19 40.68 -2.39
CA GLU A 35 18.21 41.58 -1.23
C GLU A 35 19.44 42.49 -1.25
N LYS A 36 20.63 41.93 -1.54
CA LYS A 36 21.86 42.72 -1.72
C LYS A 36 21.78 43.69 -2.89
N ARG A 37 21.07 43.34 -3.97
CA ARG A 37 20.86 44.24 -5.10
C ARG A 37 19.88 45.36 -4.75
N LYS A 38 18.77 45.01 -4.10
CA LYS A 38 17.76 45.96 -3.62
C LYS A 38 18.40 47.00 -2.69
N CYS A 39 19.14 46.58 -1.67
CA CYS A 39 19.82 47.48 -0.73
C CYS A 39 20.76 48.49 -1.43
N ARG A 40 21.51 48.05 -2.46
CA ARG A 40 22.36 48.96 -3.26
C ARG A 40 21.54 49.96 -4.06
N LEU A 41 20.40 49.54 -4.61
CA LEU A 41 19.51 50.43 -5.35
C LEU A 41 18.73 51.37 -4.42
N ASP A 42 18.35 50.93 -3.23
CA ASP A 42 17.74 51.77 -2.18
C ASP A 42 18.68 52.93 -1.83
N HIS A 43 19.97 52.64 -1.70
CA HIS A 43 20.97 53.68 -1.45
C HIS A 43 21.06 54.68 -2.62
N LEU A 44 21.19 54.20 -3.86
CA LEU A 44 21.22 55.08 -5.05
C LEU A 44 19.93 55.91 -5.19
N LYS A 45 18.77 55.31 -4.94
CA LYS A 45 17.48 56.00 -4.99
C LYS A 45 17.41 57.10 -3.93
N SER A 46 17.86 56.81 -2.71
CA SER A 46 17.96 57.82 -1.64
C SER A 46 18.94 58.95 -1.98
N GLU A 47 20.06 58.67 -2.63
CA GLU A 47 21.00 59.72 -3.06
C GLU A 47 20.39 60.61 -4.16
N LEU A 48 19.64 60.01 -5.10
CA LEU A 48 18.92 60.74 -6.14
C LEU A 48 17.83 61.64 -5.54
N ASP A 49 17.07 61.13 -4.57
CA ASP A 49 16.02 61.87 -3.87
C ASP A 49 16.59 63.03 -3.03
N GLN A 50 17.84 62.90 -2.57
CA GLN A 50 18.59 63.98 -1.90
C GLN A 50 19.16 65.03 -2.88
N GLY A 51 18.93 64.86 -4.19
CA GLY A 51 19.39 65.79 -5.22
C GLY A 51 20.84 65.59 -5.66
N LYS A 52 21.48 64.47 -5.31
CA LYS A 52 22.82 64.14 -5.79
C LYS A 52 22.75 63.78 -7.27
N GLU A 53 23.64 64.35 -8.09
CA GLU A 53 23.76 63.94 -9.48
C GLU A 53 24.36 62.53 -9.59
N LEU A 54 23.56 61.62 -10.12
CA LEU A 54 23.98 60.26 -10.47
C LEU A 54 24.40 60.18 -11.93
N ASN A 55 25.36 59.29 -12.24
CA ASN A 55 25.72 58.99 -13.63
C ASN A 55 24.58 58.23 -14.34
N ASP A 56 24.58 58.22 -15.67
CA ASP A 56 23.51 57.63 -16.48
C ASP A 56 23.29 56.14 -16.20
N ASP A 57 24.37 55.38 -15.99
CA ASP A 57 24.30 53.97 -15.60
C ASP A 57 23.60 53.77 -14.24
N GLN A 58 23.82 54.68 -13.30
CA GLN A 58 23.21 54.64 -11.97
C GLN A 58 21.73 54.99 -12.06
N LYS A 59 21.36 56.01 -12.84
CA LYS A 59 19.96 56.35 -13.12
C LYS A 59 19.24 55.18 -13.79
N ALA A 60 19.85 54.56 -14.80
CA ALA A 60 19.31 53.38 -15.47
C ALA A 60 19.18 52.16 -14.53
N ALA A 61 20.06 52.03 -13.54
CA ALA A 61 19.95 51.00 -12.51
C ALA A 61 18.77 51.26 -11.56
N VAL A 62 18.56 52.50 -11.14
CA VAL A 62 17.43 52.92 -10.28
C VAL A 62 16.09 52.68 -11.00
N LEU A 63 16.00 52.91 -12.32
CA LEU A 63 14.80 52.60 -13.10
C LEU A 63 14.40 51.11 -13.07
N LYS A 64 15.35 50.20 -12.79
CA LYS A 64 15.09 48.75 -12.68
C LYS A 64 14.78 48.33 -11.24
N TYR A 65 14.62 49.27 -10.31
CA TYR A 65 14.37 48.98 -8.90
C TYR A 65 13.10 48.14 -8.70
N ASP A 66 11.97 48.57 -9.28
CA ASP A 66 10.68 47.90 -9.09
C ASP A 66 10.73 46.45 -9.59
N GLN A 67 11.38 46.21 -10.74
CA GLN A 67 11.61 44.86 -11.26
C GLN A 67 12.41 43.97 -10.30
N VAL A 68 13.39 44.54 -9.58
CA VAL A 68 14.18 43.79 -8.58
C VAL A 68 13.34 43.49 -7.34
N VAL A 69 12.46 44.40 -6.94
CA VAL A 69 11.52 44.20 -5.82
C VAL A 69 10.51 43.09 -6.17
N GLU A 70 9.87 43.19 -7.33
CA GLU A 70 8.93 42.17 -7.82
C GLU A 70 9.60 40.79 -7.94
N ALA A 71 10.81 40.73 -8.52
CA ALA A 71 11.55 39.48 -8.64
C ALA A 71 11.90 38.88 -7.27
N LEU A 72 12.16 39.71 -6.26
CA LEU A 72 12.46 39.28 -4.90
C LEU A 72 11.21 38.71 -4.21
N GLU A 73 10.06 39.35 -4.36
CA GLU A 73 8.78 38.86 -3.86
C GLU A 73 8.38 37.55 -4.54
N PHE A 74 8.46 37.50 -5.86
CA PHE A 74 8.21 36.29 -6.64
C PHE A 74 9.13 35.14 -6.22
N THR A 75 10.42 35.40 -6.02
CA THR A 75 11.38 34.37 -5.57
C THR A 75 11.00 33.83 -4.18
N ARG A 76 10.58 34.70 -3.25
CA ARG A 76 10.15 34.30 -1.90
C ARG A 76 8.87 33.47 -1.93
N ASP A 77 7.90 33.84 -2.75
CA ASP A 77 6.65 33.08 -2.87
C ASP A 77 6.85 31.73 -3.55
N LEU A 78 7.70 31.68 -4.57
CA LEU A 78 8.10 30.42 -5.20
C LEU A 78 8.85 29.51 -4.22
N GLN A 79 9.75 30.06 -3.40
CA GLN A 79 10.44 29.32 -2.34
C GLN A 79 9.45 28.70 -1.33
N LYS A 80 8.40 29.45 -0.92
CA LYS A 80 7.34 28.94 -0.05
C LYS A 80 6.58 27.78 -0.69
N ALA A 81 6.16 27.94 -1.96
CA ALA A 81 5.44 26.92 -2.70
C ALA A 81 6.25 25.62 -2.82
N ILE A 82 7.54 25.72 -3.19
CA ILE A 82 8.45 24.57 -3.28
C ILE A 82 8.62 23.89 -1.92
N THR A 83 8.76 24.67 -0.84
CA THR A 83 8.85 24.12 0.52
C THR A 83 7.58 23.34 0.89
N GLY A 84 6.41 23.86 0.54
CA GLY A 84 5.13 23.17 0.72
C GLY A 84 5.07 21.83 -0.03
N ILE A 85 5.43 21.84 -1.32
CA ILE A 85 5.48 20.64 -2.16
C ILE A 85 6.46 19.60 -1.58
N MET A 86 7.63 20.03 -1.12
CA MET A 86 8.62 19.14 -0.52
C MET A 86 8.08 18.47 0.76
N GLN A 87 7.39 19.22 1.62
CA GLN A 87 6.78 18.67 2.84
C GLN A 87 5.67 17.67 2.51
N GLU A 88 4.83 17.98 1.52
CA GLU A 88 3.78 17.08 1.05
C GLU A 88 4.38 15.79 0.47
N HIS A 89 5.41 15.90 -0.36
CA HIS A 89 6.14 14.76 -0.90
C HIS A 89 6.71 13.86 0.22
N VAL A 90 7.35 14.44 1.24
CA VAL A 90 7.86 13.68 2.40
C VAL A 90 6.73 12.96 3.14
N ARG A 91 5.57 13.62 3.34
CA ARG A 91 4.40 12.99 3.96
C ARG A 91 3.86 11.84 3.10
N ALA A 92 3.78 12.03 1.79
CA ALA A 92 3.33 11.02 0.83
C ALA A 92 4.27 9.80 0.83
N CYS A 93 5.59 10.00 0.76
CA CYS A 93 6.58 8.92 0.85
C CYS A 93 6.46 8.14 2.16
N LYS A 94 6.33 8.82 3.31
CA LYS A 94 6.13 8.15 4.60
C LYS A 94 4.83 7.33 4.64
N LYS A 95 3.75 7.84 4.07
CA LYS A 95 2.46 7.14 4.00
C LYS A 95 2.55 5.92 3.09
N ALA A 96 3.23 6.03 1.94
CA ALA A 96 3.46 4.93 1.02
C ALA A 96 4.31 3.82 1.68
N ALA A 97 5.42 4.17 2.31
CA ALA A 97 6.29 3.22 3.00
C ALA A 97 5.55 2.46 4.13
N LYS A 98 4.72 3.15 4.91
CA LYS A 98 3.90 2.51 5.95
C LYS A 98 2.86 1.55 5.35
N ARG A 99 2.21 1.93 4.26
CA ARG A 99 1.23 1.08 3.56
C ARG A 99 1.90 -0.17 3.01
N GLU A 100 3.04 -0.01 2.36
CA GLU A 100 3.81 -1.13 1.81
C GLU A 100 4.27 -2.09 2.91
N ALA A 101 4.79 -1.58 4.03
CA ALA A 101 5.19 -2.40 5.17
C ALA A 101 3.99 -3.18 5.76
N ALA A 102 2.84 -2.53 5.95
CA ALA A 102 1.63 -3.18 6.46
C ALA A 102 1.11 -4.27 5.50
N GLU A 103 1.15 -4.01 4.19
CA GLU A 103 0.74 -4.98 3.18
C GLU A 103 1.66 -6.21 3.15
N ARG A 104 2.98 -6.01 3.30
CA ARG A 104 3.94 -7.12 3.42
C ARG A 104 3.64 -7.99 4.64
N THR A 105 3.45 -7.39 5.82
CA THR A 105 3.10 -8.13 7.04
C THR A 105 1.77 -8.88 6.90
N SER A 106 0.77 -8.27 6.27
CA SER A 106 -0.51 -8.93 5.98
C SER A 106 -0.34 -10.15 5.08
N ARG A 107 0.44 -10.01 4.00
CA ARG A 107 0.74 -11.12 3.06
C ARG A 107 1.49 -12.25 3.75
N ASP A 108 2.46 -11.94 4.58
CA ASP A 108 3.22 -12.96 5.33
C ASP A 108 2.35 -13.67 6.37
N THR A 109 1.53 -12.92 7.11
CA THR A 109 0.58 -13.48 8.08
C THR A 109 -0.42 -14.41 7.39
N GLN A 110 -0.95 -14.02 6.23
CA GLN A 110 -1.87 -14.85 5.44
C GLN A 110 -1.17 -16.13 4.95
N ARG A 111 0.06 -16.04 4.45
CA ARG A 111 0.86 -17.19 4.02
C ARG A 111 1.11 -18.16 5.18
N LEU A 112 1.50 -17.65 6.35
CA LEU A 112 1.70 -18.43 7.58
C LEU A 112 0.42 -19.11 8.05
N CYS A 113 -0.70 -18.37 8.09
CA CYS A 113 -2.01 -18.91 8.46
C CYS A 113 -2.43 -20.06 7.53
N VAL A 114 -2.34 -19.86 6.20
CA VAL A 114 -2.65 -20.90 5.21
C VAL A 114 -1.76 -22.13 5.38
N SER A 115 -0.46 -21.93 5.61
CA SER A 115 0.50 -23.02 5.86
C SER A 115 0.14 -23.82 7.11
N CYS A 116 -0.14 -23.13 8.23
CA CYS A 116 -0.53 -23.74 9.49
C CYS A 116 -1.84 -24.52 9.38
N CYS A 117 -2.86 -23.95 8.73
CA CYS A 117 -4.14 -24.65 8.47
C CYS A 117 -3.95 -25.93 7.65
N ARG A 118 -3.07 -25.90 6.64
CA ARG A 118 -2.74 -27.09 5.83
C ARG A 118 -2.02 -28.15 6.65
N ALA A 119 -1.05 -27.77 7.47
CA ALA A 119 -0.32 -28.68 8.36
C ALA A 119 -1.25 -29.31 9.39
N LEU A 120 -2.08 -28.50 10.05
CA LEU A 120 -3.07 -28.98 11.03
C LEU A 120 -4.06 -29.95 10.39
N ARG A 121 -4.56 -29.64 9.19
CA ARG A 121 -5.45 -30.55 8.45
C ARG A 121 -4.79 -31.91 8.22
N ARG A 122 -3.52 -31.94 7.78
CA ARG A 122 -2.78 -33.21 7.57
C ARG A 122 -2.71 -34.04 8.85
N VAL A 123 -2.38 -33.41 9.99
CA VAL A 123 -2.30 -34.08 11.30
C VAL A 123 -3.66 -34.60 11.76
N LEU A 124 -4.73 -33.81 11.57
CA LEU A 124 -6.09 -34.22 11.95
C LEU A 124 -6.61 -35.36 11.06
N THR A 125 -6.26 -35.38 9.77
CA THR A 125 -6.66 -36.46 8.85
C THR A 125 -5.81 -37.72 8.98
N SER A 126 -4.55 -37.63 9.42
CA SER A 126 -3.70 -38.80 9.67
C SER A 126 -4.07 -39.51 10.98
N ARG A 127 -4.69 -38.80 11.92
CA ARG A 127 -5.38 -39.40 13.08
C ARG A 127 -6.67 -40.04 12.58
N ALA A 128 -6.59 -41.31 12.18
CA ALA A 128 -7.73 -42.10 11.73
C ALA A 128 -8.94 -41.89 12.66
N PRO A 129 -10.17 -41.72 12.13
CA PRO A 129 -11.34 -41.70 12.99
C PRO A 129 -11.38 -43.05 13.71
N LEU A 130 -11.41 -43.04 15.03
CA LEU A 130 -11.88 -44.17 15.84
C LEU A 130 -13.35 -44.40 15.46
N ARG A 131 -13.58 -45.03 14.31
CA ARG A 131 -14.91 -45.49 13.89
C ARG A 131 -15.24 -46.67 14.79
N ALA A 132 -15.91 -46.40 15.90
CA ALA A 132 -16.59 -47.45 16.63
C ALA A 132 -17.53 -48.18 15.66
N PRO A 133 -17.50 -49.53 15.57
CA PRO A 133 -18.39 -50.26 14.70
C PRO A 133 -19.84 -50.07 15.16
N VAL A 134 -20.66 -49.45 14.31
CA VAL A 134 -22.10 -49.36 14.54
C VAL A 134 -22.69 -50.77 14.32
N PRO A 135 -23.42 -51.36 15.28
CA PRO A 135 -24.01 -52.68 15.10
C PRO A 135 -25.08 -52.64 14.02
N ARG A 136 -24.89 -53.42 12.96
CA ARG A 136 -25.83 -53.59 11.84
C ARG A 136 -27.10 -54.30 12.34
N LYS A 137 -28.13 -53.56 12.73
CA LYS A 137 -29.49 -54.10 12.93
C LYS A 137 -30.12 -54.42 11.56
N ASN A 138 -29.71 -55.51 10.90
CA ASN A 138 -30.31 -55.88 9.61
C ASN A 138 -30.54 -57.38 9.39
N SER A 139 -30.52 -58.20 10.45
CA SER A 139 -30.82 -59.64 10.35
C SER A 139 -32.33 -59.95 10.41
N GLN A 140 -33.09 -59.25 11.26
CA GLN A 140 -34.53 -59.55 11.43
C GLN A 140 -35.43 -58.98 10.32
N ARG A 141 -35.04 -57.87 9.65
CA ARG A 141 -35.85 -57.29 8.56
C ARG A 141 -35.82 -58.11 7.28
N GLN A 142 -34.73 -58.85 7.02
CA GLN A 142 -34.61 -59.67 5.81
C GLN A 142 -35.41 -60.98 5.88
N THR A 143 -35.59 -61.57 7.08
CA THR A 143 -36.35 -62.82 7.24
C THR A 143 -37.86 -62.60 7.16
N LEU A 144 -38.37 -61.48 7.67
CA LEU A 144 -39.79 -61.10 7.58
C LEU A 144 -40.25 -60.84 6.14
N ASN A 145 -39.45 -60.13 5.34
CA ASN A 145 -39.77 -59.88 3.93
C ASN A 145 -39.79 -61.15 3.07
N ARG A 146 -38.91 -62.12 3.35
CA ARG A 146 -38.90 -63.41 2.63
C ARG A 146 -40.12 -64.29 2.97
N ARG A 147 -40.61 -64.25 4.21
CA ARG A 147 -41.84 -64.97 4.59
C ARG A 147 -43.08 -64.36 3.97
N CYS A 148 -43.15 -63.03 3.89
CA CYS A 148 -44.29 -62.35 3.26
C CYS A 148 -44.36 -62.61 1.75
N ALA A 149 -43.21 -62.61 1.06
CA ALA A 149 -43.14 -62.91 -0.37
C ALA A 149 -43.55 -64.36 -0.71
N SER A 150 -43.10 -65.34 0.08
CA SER A 150 -43.44 -66.76 -0.16
C SER A 150 -44.91 -67.08 0.15
N GLN A 151 -45.53 -66.38 1.09
CA GLN A 151 -46.95 -66.56 1.41
C GLN A 151 -47.85 -65.97 0.31
N SER A 152 -47.47 -64.82 -0.26
CA SER A 152 -48.17 -64.23 -1.41
C SER A 152 -48.08 -65.10 -2.67
N GLN A 153 -46.92 -65.71 -2.94
CA GLN A 153 -46.75 -66.62 -4.09
C GLN A 153 -47.59 -67.89 -3.95
N LYS A 154 -47.66 -68.49 -2.76
CA LYS A 154 -48.52 -69.65 -2.50
C LYS A 154 -50.01 -69.33 -2.66
N LYS A 155 -50.44 -68.14 -2.23
CA LYS A 155 -51.84 -67.70 -2.37
C LYS A 155 -52.21 -67.44 -3.83
N ALA A 156 -51.30 -66.87 -4.62
CA ALA A 156 -51.49 -66.66 -6.06
C ALA A 156 -51.57 -67.99 -6.83
N ALA A 157 -50.70 -68.96 -6.52
CA ALA A 157 -50.73 -70.29 -7.13
C ALA A 157 -52.04 -71.06 -6.80
N ALA A 158 -52.53 -70.93 -5.57
CA ALA A 158 -53.81 -71.53 -5.17
C ALA A 158 -55.01 -70.89 -5.87
N MET A 159 -55.00 -69.59 -6.16
CA MET A 159 -56.03 -68.93 -6.97
C MET A 159 -55.99 -69.39 -8.43
N PHE A 160 -54.80 -69.49 -9.03
CA PHE A 160 -54.65 -69.89 -10.42
C PHE A 160 -55.18 -71.32 -10.68
N ASN A 161 -54.88 -72.26 -9.79
CA ASN A 161 -55.42 -73.63 -9.89
C ASN A 161 -56.94 -73.72 -9.70
N ARG A 162 -57.56 -72.74 -9.03
CA ARG A 162 -59.02 -72.69 -8.82
C ARG A 162 -59.78 -72.08 -10.00
N MET A 163 -59.10 -71.36 -10.88
CA MET A 163 -59.67 -70.77 -12.11
C MET A 163 -59.50 -71.68 -13.33
N SER A 164 -58.77 -72.80 -13.21
CA SER A 164 -58.47 -73.73 -14.30
C SER A 164 -59.26 -75.05 -14.21
N GLN A 165 -60.25 -75.13 -13.33
CA GLN A 165 -61.29 -76.17 -13.24
C GLN A 165 -62.65 -75.51 -13.42
#